data_AF-A0A9E5NPR9-F1
#
_entry.id   AF-A0A9E5NPR9-F1
#
_cell.length_a   1.000
_cell.length_b   1.000
_cell.length_c   1.000
_cell.angle_alpha   90.00
_cell.angle_beta   90.00
_cell.angle_gamma   90.00
#
_symmetry.space_group_name_H-M   'P 1'
#
loop_
_entity.id
_entity.type
_entity.pdbx_description
1 polymer ?
#
loop_
_entity_poly.entity_id
_entity_poly.type
_entity_poly.pdbx_seq_one_letter_code
_entity_poly.pdbx_strand_id
1 'polypeptide(L)'
;MPQPPAASPPPTTVPLLTEVPPPIPHDVEGARRDCLLCHPVGAVEAPPMPADSDHEGPAELCSTCHALLPEPVPSTLAPPDITHDLVGREECLMCHKVGIAYAPRIPENHRGLPVDICQTCHLAAPGISVPEETPVLGEMPSQVPHPLEDRTDCRLCHETGVGDAPQFPPDHADRANEVCQVCHAVSEPEETPRAETIAPEVPHPVENRADCRLCHETGVGEAPQFPADHTDRANEVCRVCHAVVVPEETAPAEAMAPVVPHPLQNRTDCRACHEAGVGGAPQFPADHADRANEVCVLCHEPGD
;
A
#
# COMPACT_ATOMS: atom_id res chain seq x y z
N MET A 1 -77.76 51.27 12.92
CA MET A 1 -76.84 51.27 14.06
C MET A 1 -75.66 50.37 13.71
N PRO A 2 -74.41 50.86 13.70
CA PRO A 2 -73.26 50.04 13.34
C PRO A 2 -72.94 49.04 14.46
N GLN A 3 -72.64 47.80 14.09
CA GLN A 3 -72.25 46.74 15.03
C GLN A 3 -70.91 47.08 15.70
N PRO A 4 -70.73 46.81 17.01
CA PRO A 4 -69.46 47.02 17.68
C PRO A 4 -68.41 46.02 17.19
N PRO A 5 -67.12 46.40 17.14
CA PRO A 5 -66.06 45.50 16.71
C PRO A 5 -65.91 44.33 17.69
N ALA A 6 -65.84 43.11 17.13
CA ALA A 6 -65.60 41.89 17.89
C ALA A 6 -64.21 41.93 18.53
N ALA A 7 -64.15 41.69 19.85
CA ALA A 7 -62.90 41.58 20.58
C ALA A 7 -62.11 40.36 20.11
N SER A 8 -60.81 40.56 19.84
CA SER A 8 -59.89 39.47 19.54
C SER A 8 -59.83 38.47 20.71
N PRO A 9 -59.83 37.15 20.44
CA PRO A 9 -59.66 36.17 21.49
C PRO A 9 -58.28 36.33 22.15
N PRO A 10 -58.15 36.07 23.47
CA PRO A 10 -56.86 36.11 24.15
C PRO A 10 -55.90 35.07 23.52
N PRO A 11 -54.59 35.33 23.52
CA PRO A 11 -53.62 34.36 23.02
C PRO A 11 -53.74 33.06 23.81
N THR A 12 -54.01 31.97 23.11
CA THR A 12 -53.94 30.61 23.63
C THR A 12 -52.54 30.40 24.19
N THR A 13 -52.43 30.32 25.52
CA THR A 13 -51.23 29.86 26.20
C THR A 13 -50.94 28.44 25.75
N VAL A 14 -49.90 28.31 24.91
CA VAL A 14 -49.27 27.02 24.64
C VAL A 14 -48.63 26.54 25.96
N PRO A 15 -48.88 25.31 26.41
CA PRO A 15 -48.17 24.78 27.55
C PRO A 15 -46.69 24.63 27.15
N LEU A 16 -45.80 25.33 27.87
CA LEU A 16 -44.39 24.96 27.93
C LEU A 16 -44.33 23.55 28.52
N LEU A 17 -44.22 22.53 27.67
CA LEU A 17 -43.49 21.34 28.08
C LEU A 17 -42.03 21.77 28.14
N THR A 18 -41.54 22.07 29.35
CA THR A 18 -40.11 22.04 29.62
C THR A 18 -39.66 20.61 29.44
N GLU A 19 -39.28 20.24 28.21
CA GLU A 19 -38.52 19.03 27.97
C GLU A 19 -37.22 19.16 28.78
N VAL A 20 -37.09 18.33 29.80
CA VAL A 20 -35.89 18.30 30.63
C VAL A 20 -34.76 17.78 29.73
N PRO A 21 -33.66 18.52 29.57
CA PRO A 21 -32.54 18.07 28.75
C PRO A 21 -32.03 16.71 29.23
N PRO A 22 -31.67 15.79 28.32
CA PRO A 22 -31.17 14.48 28.72
C PRO A 22 -29.88 14.64 29.55
N PRO A 23 -29.69 13.81 30.58
CA PRO A 23 -28.48 13.87 31.39
C PRO A 23 -27.28 13.33 30.63
N ILE A 24 -26.08 13.79 30.98
CA ILE A 24 -24.81 13.40 30.36
C ILE A 24 -24.40 12.02 30.92
N PRO A 25 -24.26 10.98 30.07
CA PRO A 25 -24.04 9.61 30.52
C PRO A 25 -22.55 9.25 30.73
N HIS A 26 -21.65 10.20 30.53
CA HIS A 26 -20.21 10.00 30.64
C HIS A 26 -19.58 11.10 31.48
N ASP A 27 -18.37 10.83 31.98
CA ASP A 27 -17.57 11.84 32.66
C ASP A 27 -17.14 12.96 31.68
N VAL A 28 -17.02 14.18 32.21
CA VAL A 28 -16.66 15.41 31.48
C VAL A 28 -15.40 16.06 32.04
N GLU A 29 -14.44 15.28 32.52
CA GLU A 29 -13.14 15.82 32.92
C GLU A 29 -12.16 16.00 31.74
N GLY A 30 -11.15 16.87 31.94
CA GLY A 30 -10.09 17.12 30.96
C GLY A 30 -10.61 17.52 29.56
N ALA A 31 -10.13 16.83 28.53
CA ALA A 31 -10.47 17.08 27.12
C ALA A 31 -11.93 16.75 26.77
N ARG A 32 -12.67 16.03 27.63
CA ARG A 32 -14.11 15.75 27.46
C ARG A 32 -15.01 16.93 27.87
N ARG A 33 -14.41 18.04 28.35
CA ARG A 33 -15.12 19.29 28.65
C ARG A 33 -15.58 20.05 27.40
N ASP A 34 -14.90 19.87 26.29
CA ASP A 34 -15.28 20.51 25.03
C ASP A 34 -16.28 19.63 24.28
N CYS A 35 -17.56 19.76 24.64
CA CYS A 35 -18.66 19.00 24.06
C CYS A 35 -18.73 19.13 22.52
N LEU A 36 -18.21 20.24 21.97
CA LEU A 36 -18.19 20.52 20.54
C LEU A 36 -17.18 19.66 19.77
N LEU A 37 -16.31 18.91 20.44
CA LEU A 37 -15.46 17.94 19.76
C LEU A 37 -16.24 16.71 19.25
N CYS A 38 -17.38 16.39 19.87
CA CYS A 38 -18.11 15.14 19.61
C CYS A 38 -19.53 15.35 19.10
N HIS A 39 -20.26 16.32 19.67
CA HIS A 39 -21.68 16.51 19.37
C HIS A 39 -22.01 17.23 18.05
N PRO A 40 -21.13 18.00 17.38
CA PRO A 40 -21.47 18.59 16.08
C PRO A 40 -21.53 17.57 14.94
N VAL A 41 -20.74 16.49 15.04
CA VAL A 41 -20.66 15.43 14.01
C VAL A 41 -21.60 14.26 14.27
N GLY A 42 -22.21 14.19 15.46
CA GLY A 42 -23.14 13.13 15.84
C GLY A 42 -22.45 11.76 15.98
N ALA A 43 -21.48 11.65 16.89
CA ALA A 43 -20.94 10.34 17.26
C ALA A 43 -22.03 9.47 17.92
N VAL A 44 -21.95 8.15 17.85
CA VAL A 44 -23.12 7.26 18.04
C VAL A 44 -23.68 7.22 19.49
N GLU A 45 -23.02 7.86 20.45
CA GLU A 45 -23.56 8.09 21.81
C GLU A 45 -23.62 9.59 22.19
N ALA A 46 -23.15 10.45 21.30
CA ALA A 46 -23.25 11.90 21.36
C ALA A 46 -24.22 12.34 20.26
N PRO A 47 -25.54 12.28 20.50
CA PRO A 47 -26.52 12.71 19.50
C PRO A 47 -26.14 14.10 18.97
N PRO A 48 -26.31 14.33 17.65
CA PRO A 48 -25.93 15.60 17.06
C PRO A 48 -26.67 16.72 17.77
N MET A 49 -25.98 17.84 18.02
CA MET A 49 -26.63 18.98 18.62
C MET A 49 -27.81 19.41 17.74
N PRO A 50 -28.97 19.73 18.34
CA PRO A 50 -30.08 20.33 17.62
C PRO A 50 -29.60 21.57 16.85
N ALA A 51 -30.04 21.71 15.60
CA ALA A 51 -29.75 22.89 14.78
C ALA A 51 -30.71 24.04 15.12
N ASP A 52 -30.85 24.36 16.41
CA ASP A 52 -31.65 25.47 16.91
C ASP A 52 -30.77 26.55 17.56
N SER A 53 -31.32 27.75 17.71
CA SER A 53 -30.62 28.90 18.28
C SER A 53 -30.21 28.72 19.74
N ASP A 54 -30.82 27.77 20.44
CA ASP A 54 -30.54 27.51 21.85
C ASP A 54 -29.28 26.64 22.03
N HIS A 55 -28.77 26.03 20.95
CA HIS A 55 -27.52 25.24 20.91
C HIS A 55 -26.38 25.92 20.14
N GLU A 56 -26.45 27.23 19.90
CA GLU A 56 -25.41 28.04 19.23
C GLU A 56 -24.40 28.68 20.22
N GLY A 57 -24.16 28.05 21.39
CA GLY A 57 -23.33 28.58 22.48
C GLY A 57 -22.00 27.83 22.73
N PRO A 58 -21.09 28.38 23.56
CA PRO A 58 -19.86 27.70 23.96
C PRO A 58 -20.12 26.45 24.80
N ALA A 59 -19.26 25.42 24.66
CA ALA A 59 -19.37 24.11 25.31
C ALA A 59 -19.54 24.17 26.85
N GLU A 60 -19.01 25.20 27.49
CA GLU A 60 -19.05 25.39 28.94
C GLU A 60 -20.48 25.54 29.48
N LEU A 61 -21.40 26.03 28.63
CA LEU A 61 -22.79 26.26 29.00
C LEU A 61 -23.64 24.99 28.91
N CYS A 62 -23.17 23.94 28.24
CA CYS A 62 -23.93 22.70 28.08
C CYS A 62 -24.32 22.08 29.44
N SER A 63 -23.40 22.11 30.41
CA SER A 63 -23.60 21.58 31.76
C SER A 63 -24.62 22.35 32.61
N THR A 64 -25.05 23.53 32.18
CA THR A 64 -26.10 24.32 32.85
C THR A 64 -27.51 23.77 32.60
N CYS A 65 -27.69 23.08 31.47
CA CYS A 65 -28.95 22.48 31.05
C CYS A 65 -28.90 20.95 31.14
N HIS A 66 -27.77 20.33 30.78
CA HIS A 66 -27.58 18.88 30.82
C HIS A 66 -26.96 18.45 32.15
N ALA A 67 -27.74 17.76 32.98
CA ALA A 67 -27.29 17.29 34.28
C ALA A 67 -26.28 16.13 34.14
N LEU A 68 -25.19 16.15 34.92
CA LEU A 68 -24.28 15.01 35.05
C LEU A 68 -24.96 13.88 35.83
N LEU A 69 -24.95 12.65 35.29
CA LEU A 69 -25.43 11.50 36.04
C LEU A 69 -24.53 11.23 37.26
N PRO A 70 -25.10 10.92 38.43
CA PRO A 70 -24.31 10.49 39.59
C PRO A 70 -23.68 9.12 39.33
N GLU A 71 -22.38 9.01 39.57
CA GLU A 71 -21.62 7.75 39.47
C GLU A 71 -22.20 6.63 40.38
N PRO A 72 -22.04 5.33 40.02
CA PRO A 72 -21.21 4.80 38.94
C PRO A 72 -22.01 4.45 37.70
N VAL A 73 -21.56 4.96 36.55
CA VAL A 73 -21.99 4.45 35.24
C VAL A 73 -21.58 2.97 35.17
N PRO A 74 -22.46 2.04 34.77
CA PRO A 74 -22.06 0.63 34.62
C PRO A 74 -20.84 0.49 33.71
N SER A 75 -19.84 -0.25 34.16
CA SER A 75 -18.52 -0.43 33.52
C SER A 75 -18.55 -0.97 32.08
N THR A 76 -19.72 -1.34 31.56
CA THR A 76 -19.92 -1.72 30.16
C THR A 76 -19.86 -0.54 29.18
N LEU A 77 -19.82 0.70 29.67
CA LEU A 77 -19.77 1.93 28.86
C LEU A 77 -18.42 2.65 28.90
N ALA A 78 -17.46 2.18 29.69
CA ALA A 78 -16.14 2.80 29.73
C ALA A 78 -15.32 2.39 28.48
N PRO A 79 -14.64 3.33 27.80
CA PRO A 79 -13.72 3.00 26.72
C PRO A 79 -12.60 2.08 27.26
N PRO A 80 -12.18 1.06 26.49
CA PRO A 80 -11.10 0.18 26.93
C PRO A 80 -9.77 0.93 27.03
N ASP A 81 -8.95 0.56 28.02
CA ASP A 81 -7.60 1.10 28.16
C ASP A 81 -6.69 0.68 26.99
N ILE A 82 -5.70 1.53 26.69
CA ILE A 82 -4.62 1.23 25.76
C ILE A 82 -3.65 0.28 26.47
N THR A 83 -3.53 -0.94 25.95
CA THR A 83 -2.74 -2.03 26.55
C THR A 83 -1.33 -2.16 25.97
N HIS A 84 -0.90 -1.20 25.16
CA HIS A 84 0.42 -1.16 24.53
C HIS A 84 1.04 0.23 24.64
N ASP A 85 2.34 0.34 24.36
CA ASP A 85 3.02 1.63 24.28
C ASP A 85 2.55 2.44 23.05
N LEU A 86 2.70 3.76 23.12
CA LEU A 86 2.35 4.72 22.09
C LEU A 86 3.56 5.29 21.35
N VAL A 87 4.78 5.11 21.85
CA VAL A 87 5.98 5.64 21.19
C VAL A 87 6.11 5.06 19.77
N GLY A 88 6.04 5.93 18.76
CA GLY A 88 6.08 5.56 17.34
C GLY A 88 4.79 4.91 16.82
N ARG A 89 3.70 4.95 17.60
CA ARG A 89 2.38 4.38 17.29
C ARG A 89 1.25 5.38 17.58
N GLU A 90 1.53 6.67 17.44
CA GLU A 90 0.60 7.76 17.74
C GLU A 90 -0.56 7.83 16.73
N GLU A 91 -0.37 7.28 15.53
CA GLU A 91 -1.36 7.21 14.46
C GLU A 91 -2.33 6.01 14.64
N CYS A 92 -3.16 6.06 15.67
CA CYS A 92 -4.07 4.97 16.11
C CYS A 92 -4.88 4.34 14.95
N LEU A 93 -5.33 5.17 14.00
CA LEU A 93 -6.17 4.75 12.88
C LEU A 93 -5.44 3.83 11.90
N MET A 94 -4.11 3.83 11.85
CA MET A 94 -3.35 2.95 10.96
C MET A 94 -3.63 1.47 11.26
N CYS A 95 -3.72 1.11 12.55
CA CYS A 95 -3.97 -0.26 12.96
C CYS A 95 -5.46 -0.50 13.26
N HIS A 96 -6.08 0.39 14.01
CA HIS A 96 -7.42 0.15 14.54
C HIS A 96 -8.53 0.37 13.50
N LYS A 97 -8.36 1.22 12.46
CA LYS A 97 -9.43 1.50 11.47
C LYS A 97 -9.96 0.22 10.79
N VAL A 98 -9.06 -0.71 10.50
CA VAL A 98 -9.36 -1.99 9.86
C VAL A 98 -9.17 -3.20 10.78
N GLY A 99 -8.53 -3.02 11.93
CA GLY A 99 -8.27 -4.08 12.91
C GLY A 99 -7.14 -5.01 12.49
N ILE A 100 -5.98 -4.45 12.14
CA ILE A 100 -4.78 -5.21 11.73
C ILE A 100 -3.79 -5.36 12.89
N ALA A 101 -2.83 -6.29 12.76
CA ALA A 101 -1.78 -6.53 13.77
C ALA A 101 -2.34 -6.78 15.18
N TYR A 102 -3.40 -7.58 15.28
CA TYR A 102 -4.14 -7.88 16.52
C TYR A 102 -4.83 -6.67 17.17
N ALA A 103 -4.77 -5.49 16.55
CA ALA A 103 -5.52 -4.35 17.00
C ALA A 103 -7.02 -4.62 16.78
N PRO A 104 -7.88 -4.38 17.78
CA PRO A 104 -9.32 -4.43 17.58
C PRO A 104 -9.74 -3.37 16.55
N ARG A 105 -10.66 -3.76 15.65
CA ARG A 105 -11.26 -2.82 14.71
C ARG A 105 -12.06 -1.78 15.47
N ILE A 106 -11.90 -0.52 15.09
CA ILE A 106 -12.69 0.60 15.60
C ILE A 106 -14.17 0.31 15.35
N PRO A 107 -15.03 0.37 16.37
CA PRO A 107 -16.46 0.19 16.17
C PRO A 107 -17.05 1.37 15.39
N GLU A 108 -18.17 1.12 14.69
CA GLU A 108 -18.79 2.11 13.79
C GLU A 108 -19.16 3.43 14.50
N ASN A 109 -19.29 3.40 15.84
CA ASN A 109 -19.54 4.57 16.68
C ASN A 109 -18.44 5.63 16.71
N HIS A 110 -17.25 5.34 16.20
CA HIS A 110 -16.13 6.28 16.10
C HIS A 110 -15.94 6.81 14.66
N ARG A 111 -16.87 6.53 13.74
CA ARG A 111 -16.75 6.94 12.34
C ARG A 111 -16.68 8.47 12.23
N GLY A 112 -15.64 8.96 11.55
CA GLY A 112 -15.45 10.40 11.31
C GLY A 112 -14.73 11.15 12.44
N LEU A 113 -14.39 10.45 13.53
CA LEU A 113 -13.56 11.02 14.58
C LEU A 113 -12.09 11.14 14.12
N PRO A 114 -11.41 12.27 14.41
CA PRO A 114 -10.00 12.44 14.10
C PRO A 114 -9.12 11.65 15.10
N VAL A 115 -7.88 11.34 14.71
CA VAL A 115 -6.99 10.43 15.47
C VAL A 115 -6.59 10.99 16.85
N ASP A 116 -6.49 12.31 16.97
CA ASP A 116 -6.11 13.03 18.19
C ASP A 116 -7.16 12.90 19.31
N ILE A 117 -8.41 12.55 18.97
CA ILE A 117 -9.45 12.36 19.98
C ILE A 117 -9.35 11.01 20.71
N CYS A 118 -8.63 10.03 20.16
CA CYS A 118 -8.59 8.67 20.72
C CYS A 118 -8.11 8.65 22.18
N GLN A 119 -7.05 9.41 22.49
CA GLN A 119 -6.45 9.46 23.83
C GLN A 119 -7.26 10.29 24.84
N THR A 120 -8.31 10.98 24.38
CA THR A 120 -9.29 11.62 25.28
C THR A 120 -10.14 10.58 26.00
N CYS A 121 -10.35 9.43 25.36
CA CYS A 121 -11.19 8.35 25.87
C CYS A 121 -10.38 7.15 26.34
N HIS A 122 -9.47 6.68 25.50
CA HIS A 122 -8.63 5.51 25.76
C HIS A 122 -7.38 5.95 26.50
N LEU A 123 -7.25 5.54 27.76
CA LEU A 123 -6.12 5.89 28.60
C LEU A 123 -5.09 4.75 28.59
N ALA A 124 -3.80 5.08 28.68
CA ALA A 124 -2.77 4.08 28.85
C ALA A 124 -2.97 3.35 30.20
N ALA A 125 -2.99 2.01 30.15
CA ALA A 125 -3.18 1.23 31.36
C ALA A 125 -2.05 1.51 32.38
N PRO A 126 -2.38 1.82 33.65
CA PRO A 126 -1.36 2.11 34.66
C PRO A 126 -0.54 0.85 34.95
N GLY A 127 0.78 0.94 34.77
CA GLY A 127 1.71 -0.17 35.05
C GLY A 127 2.24 -0.90 33.81
N ILE A 128 2.01 -0.40 32.60
CA ILE A 128 2.87 -0.73 31.45
C ILE A 128 4.20 0.01 31.65
N SER A 129 5.01 -0.50 32.58
CA SER A 129 6.44 -0.21 32.59
C SER A 129 7.05 -0.94 31.41
N VAL A 130 7.76 -0.20 30.55
CA VAL A 130 8.64 -0.76 29.52
C VAL A 130 9.47 -1.88 30.19
N PRO A 131 9.26 -3.16 29.85
CA PRO A 131 10.15 -4.19 30.35
C PRO A 131 11.44 -4.00 29.57
N GLU A 132 12.51 -3.63 30.29
CA GLU A 132 13.85 -3.43 29.72
C GLU A 132 14.38 -4.69 29.02
N GLU A 133 13.77 -5.86 29.22
CA GLU A 133 14.02 -7.07 28.43
C GLU A 133 12.73 -7.88 28.26
N THR A 134 12.01 -7.68 27.14
CA THR A 134 10.94 -8.58 26.66
C THR A 134 11.36 -9.13 25.30
N PRO A 135 11.03 -10.38 24.93
CA PRO A 135 11.40 -10.92 23.64
C PRO A 135 10.70 -10.08 22.57
N VAL A 136 11.47 -9.71 21.55
CA VAL A 136 11.09 -8.84 20.43
C VAL A 136 9.79 -9.31 19.79
N LEU A 137 8.66 -8.77 20.24
CA LEU A 137 7.32 -9.05 19.74
C LEU A 137 6.78 -7.72 19.23
N GLY A 138 6.96 -7.54 17.92
CA GLY A 138 6.64 -6.30 17.22
C GLY A 138 7.82 -5.34 17.14
N GLU A 139 8.95 -5.81 16.58
CA GLU A 139 9.87 -4.92 15.87
C GLU A 139 9.01 -4.02 14.98
N MET A 140 9.21 -2.70 15.05
CA MET A 140 8.50 -1.80 14.14
C MET A 140 8.70 -2.30 12.71
N PRO A 141 7.67 -2.25 11.85
CA PRO A 141 7.79 -2.69 10.47
C PRO A 141 9.02 -2.07 9.85
N SER A 142 9.96 -2.93 9.44
CA SER A 142 11.23 -2.50 8.84
C SER A 142 10.93 -1.53 7.71
N GLN A 143 11.66 -0.41 7.65
CA GLN A 143 11.55 0.45 6.48
C GLN A 143 11.90 -0.34 5.22
N VAL A 144 11.24 -0.02 4.11
CA VAL A 144 11.55 -0.66 2.83
C VAL A 144 12.96 -0.20 2.41
N PRO A 145 13.95 -1.11 2.34
CA PRO A 145 15.35 -0.74 2.12
C PRO A 145 15.68 -0.45 0.64
N HIS A 146 14.66 -0.45 -0.23
CA HIS A 146 14.80 -0.28 -1.66
C HIS A 146 13.75 0.72 -2.18
N PRO A 147 14.02 1.40 -3.31
CA PRO A 147 13.04 2.28 -3.92
C PRO A 147 11.81 1.51 -4.40
N LEU A 148 10.66 2.17 -4.44
CA LEU A 148 9.40 1.61 -4.96
C LEU A 148 9.05 2.07 -6.36
N GLU A 149 9.91 2.85 -7.03
CA GLU A 149 9.70 3.29 -8.42
C GLU A 149 9.43 2.07 -9.31
N ASP A 150 8.23 2.05 -9.89
CA ASP A 150 7.64 0.96 -10.69
C ASP A 150 7.60 -0.43 -10.02
N ARG A 151 7.75 -0.48 -8.69
CA ARG A 151 7.77 -1.70 -7.86
C ARG A 151 6.76 -1.63 -6.72
N THR A 152 5.52 -1.27 -7.04
CA THR A 152 4.46 -1.04 -6.04
C THR A 152 3.75 -2.31 -5.58
N ASP A 153 3.90 -3.42 -6.31
CA ASP A 153 3.34 -4.72 -5.91
C ASP A 153 4.38 -5.55 -5.15
N CYS A 154 4.32 -5.45 -3.82
CA CYS A 154 5.25 -6.08 -2.89
C CYS A 154 5.14 -7.61 -2.95
N ARG A 155 3.97 -8.15 -3.32
CA ARG A 155 3.71 -9.59 -3.35
C ARG A 155 4.53 -10.29 -4.43
N LEU A 156 4.83 -9.61 -5.53
CA LEU A 156 5.65 -10.15 -6.63
C LEU A 156 7.01 -10.67 -6.17
N CYS A 157 7.59 -10.07 -5.11
CA CYS A 157 8.89 -10.49 -4.58
C CYS A 157 8.76 -11.21 -3.24
N HIS A 158 7.94 -10.70 -2.33
CA HIS A 158 7.93 -11.15 -0.94
C HIS A 158 6.97 -12.32 -0.66
N GLU A 159 6.10 -12.71 -1.59
CA GLU A 159 5.22 -13.88 -1.39
C GLU A 159 6.01 -15.19 -1.40
N THR A 160 6.93 -15.32 -2.35
CA THR A 160 7.77 -16.51 -2.53
C THR A 160 9.24 -16.30 -2.21
N GLY A 161 9.65 -15.06 -1.93
CA GLY A 161 11.02 -14.70 -1.58
C GLY A 161 11.96 -14.62 -2.78
N VAL A 162 11.51 -13.97 -3.84
CA VAL A 162 12.25 -13.81 -5.10
C VAL A 162 13.51 -12.96 -4.89
N GLY A 163 14.66 -13.42 -5.40
CA GLY A 163 15.91 -12.65 -5.35
C GLY A 163 16.39 -12.37 -3.93
N ASP A 164 16.29 -13.37 -3.05
CA ASP A 164 16.59 -13.28 -1.62
C ASP A 164 15.70 -12.30 -0.83
N ALA A 165 14.57 -11.87 -1.41
CA ALA A 165 13.58 -11.11 -0.68
C ALA A 165 13.06 -11.92 0.52
N PRO A 166 12.93 -11.33 1.71
CA PRO A 166 12.31 -11.98 2.84
C PRO A 166 10.88 -12.39 2.50
N GLN A 167 10.50 -13.64 2.78
CA GLN A 167 9.12 -14.06 2.63
C GLN A 167 8.22 -13.38 3.66
N PHE A 168 6.96 -13.16 3.29
CA PHE A 168 5.95 -12.66 4.22
C PHE A 168 5.87 -13.57 5.46
N PRO A 169 5.91 -12.98 6.66
CA PRO A 169 5.60 -13.74 7.86
C PRO A 169 4.19 -14.34 7.79
N PRO A 170 3.90 -15.45 8.50
CA PRO A 170 2.61 -16.13 8.40
C PRO A 170 1.38 -15.25 8.69
N ASP A 171 1.53 -14.20 9.50
CA ASP A 171 0.48 -13.22 9.83
C ASP A 171 0.29 -12.11 8.77
N HIS A 172 1.03 -12.18 7.65
CA HIS A 172 0.96 -11.27 6.51
C HIS A 172 0.41 -11.94 5.23
N ALA A 173 0.28 -13.27 5.20
CA ALA A 173 -0.08 -14.02 3.99
C ALA A 173 -1.37 -13.54 3.29
N ASP A 174 -2.37 -13.16 4.09
CA ASP A 174 -3.69 -12.73 3.61
C ASP A 174 -3.85 -11.21 3.45
N ARG A 175 -2.78 -10.42 3.64
CA ARG A 175 -2.87 -8.96 3.54
C ARG A 175 -2.88 -8.50 2.09
N ALA A 176 -3.75 -7.55 1.77
CA ALA A 176 -3.76 -6.90 0.47
C ALA A 176 -2.51 -6.02 0.29
N ASN A 177 -2.02 -5.90 -0.94
CA ASN A 177 -0.76 -5.21 -1.25
C ASN A 177 -0.75 -3.74 -0.79
N GLU A 178 -1.91 -3.09 -0.83
CA GLU A 178 -2.09 -1.68 -0.48
C GLU A 178 -1.85 -1.42 1.02
N VAL A 179 -1.93 -2.46 1.85
CA VAL A 179 -1.70 -2.37 3.30
C VAL A 179 -0.21 -2.36 3.64
N CYS A 180 0.66 -2.85 2.75
CA CYS A 180 2.10 -2.97 3.02
C CYS A 180 2.74 -1.61 3.33
N GLN A 181 2.48 -0.60 2.50
CA GLN A 181 3.05 0.75 2.66
C GLN A 181 2.42 1.55 3.81
N VAL A 182 1.31 1.06 4.38
CA VAL A 182 0.76 1.64 5.61
C VAL A 182 1.73 1.38 6.76
N CYS A 183 2.33 0.19 6.82
CA CYS A 183 3.24 -0.16 7.92
C CYS A 183 4.72 0.02 7.52
N HIS A 184 5.10 -0.38 6.31
CA HIS A 184 6.47 -0.29 5.82
C HIS A 184 6.68 1.01 5.07
N ALA A 185 7.14 2.05 5.78
CA ALA A 185 7.52 3.31 5.16
C ALA A 185 8.71 3.09 4.22
N VAL A 186 8.70 3.75 3.07
CA VAL A 186 9.87 3.83 2.19
C VAL A 186 10.90 4.69 2.90
N SER A 187 12.13 4.17 3.05
CA SER A 187 13.22 5.01 3.54
C SER A 187 13.38 6.19 2.57
N GLU A 188 13.21 7.42 3.06
CA GLU A 188 13.74 8.58 2.35
C GLU A 188 15.26 8.35 2.17
N PRO A 189 15.83 8.69 1.00
CA PRO A 189 17.23 8.40 0.73
C PRO A 189 18.12 9.26 1.64
N GLU A 190 18.43 8.77 2.85
CA GLU A 190 19.69 9.14 3.49
C GLU A 190 20.81 8.52 2.65
N GLU A 191 21.79 9.35 2.29
CA GLU A 191 23.00 9.00 1.53
C GLU A 191 23.88 8.02 2.32
N THR A 192 23.39 6.80 2.52
CA THR A 192 24.18 5.67 3.02
C THR A 192 24.59 4.79 1.86
N PRO A 193 25.82 4.23 1.87
CA PRO A 193 26.33 3.49 0.73
C PRO A 193 25.48 2.23 0.54
N ARG A 194 24.87 2.15 -0.64
CA ARG A 194 24.10 1.03 -1.18
C ARG A 194 24.82 -0.29 -0.90
N ALA A 195 24.20 -1.20 -0.15
CA ALA A 195 24.59 -2.59 -0.19
C ALA A 195 24.19 -3.14 -1.57
N GLU A 196 25.19 -3.46 -2.39
CA GLU A 196 25.04 -3.92 -3.76
C GLU A 196 24.44 -5.33 -3.80
N THR A 197 23.14 -5.44 -3.94
CA THR A 197 22.54 -6.54 -4.72
C THR A 197 22.09 -5.97 -6.07
N ILE A 198 23.06 -5.48 -6.84
CA ILE A 198 22.82 -4.96 -8.18
C ILE A 198 22.68 -6.17 -9.10
N ALA A 199 21.45 -6.46 -9.53
CA ALA A 199 21.23 -7.37 -10.64
C ALA A 199 22.06 -6.86 -11.84
N PRO A 200 22.79 -7.75 -12.56
CA PRO A 200 23.73 -7.33 -13.58
C PRO A 200 23.01 -6.58 -14.70
N GLU A 201 23.68 -5.58 -15.25
CA GLU A 201 23.18 -4.83 -16.40
C GLU A 201 23.06 -5.71 -17.65
N VAL A 202 22.08 -5.42 -18.51
CA VAL A 202 21.91 -6.12 -19.80
C VAL A 202 22.94 -5.59 -20.80
N PRO A 203 23.93 -6.39 -21.25
CA PRO A 203 25.07 -5.90 -22.03
C PRO A 203 24.76 -5.67 -23.52
N HIS A 204 23.49 -5.79 -23.93
CA HIS A 204 23.08 -5.73 -25.34
C HIS A 204 21.76 -4.96 -25.52
N PRO A 205 21.52 -4.38 -26.71
CA PRO A 205 20.26 -3.71 -26.99
C PRO A 205 19.07 -4.67 -26.91
N VAL A 206 17.91 -4.17 -26.53
CA VAL A 206 16.68 -4.98 -26.37
C VAL A 206 15.60 -4.62 -27.39
N GLU A 207 15.87 -3.66 -28.28
CA GLU A 207 15.04 -3.31 -29.41
C GLU A 207 14.82 -4.55 -30.28
N ASN A 208 13.56 -4.89 -30.54
CA ASN A 208 13.14 -6.11 -31.26
C ASN A 208 13.52 -7.45 -30.57
N ARG A 209 14.06 -7.41 -29.35
CA ARG A 209 14.40 -8.57 -28.50
C ARG A 209 13.76 -8.44 -27.13
N ALA A 210 12.46 -8.14 -27.11
CA ALA A 210 11.75 -7.81 -25.88
C ALA A 210 11.43 -9.02 -24.99
N ASP A 211 11.42 -10.22 -25.57
CA ASP A 211 11.23 -11.48 -24.85
C ASP A 211 12.59 -12.13 -24.52
N CYS A 212 13.04 -11.92 -23.28
CA CYS A 212 14.32 -12.40 -22.75
C CYS A 212 14.36 -13.93 -22.69
N ARG A 213 13.19 -14.58 -22.53
CA ARG A 213 13.10 -16.04 -22.38
C ARG A 213 13.49 -16.77 -23.65
N LEU A 214 13.25 -16.16 -24.83
CA LEU A 214 13.62 -16.74 -26.13
C LEU A 214 15.11 -17.10 -26.22
N CYS A 215 15.98 -16.37 -25.52
CA CYS A 215 17.41 -16.61 -25.52
C CYS A 215 17.90 -17.24 -24.21
N HIS A 216 17.47 -16.71 -23.06
CA HIS A 216 18.04 -17.08 -21.77
C HIS A 216 17.38 -18.27 -21.08
N GLU A 217 16.21 -18.76 -21.54
CA GLU A 217 15.56 -19.93 -20.94
C GLU A 217 16.35 -21.21 -21.20
N THR A 218 16.89 -21.35 -22.42
CA THR A 218 17.69 -22.51 -22.83
C THR A 218 19.14 -22.16 -23.15
N GLY A 219 19.52 -20.89 -23.11
CA GLY A 219 20.88 -20.43 -23.37
C GLY A 219 21.25 -20.42 -24.86
N VAL A 220 20.32 -19.95 -25.69
CA VAL A 220 20.49 -19.88 -27.16
C VAL A 220 21.57 -18.85 -27.51
N GLY A 221 22.49 -19.20 -28.41
CA GLY A 221 23.49 -18.27 -28.94
C GLY A 221 24.47 -17.79 -27.90
N GLU A 222 24.93 -18.70 -27.03
CA GLU A 222 25.84 -18.42 -25.91
C GLU A 222 25.25 -17.49 -24.84
N ALA A 223 23.95 -17.18 -24.92
CA ALA A 223 23.26 -16.49 -23.85
C ALA A 223 23.38 -17.31 -22.55
N PRO A 224 23.74 -16.68 -21.42
CA PRO A 224 23.69 -17.35 -20.12
C PRO A 224 22.28 -17.88 -19.86
N GLN A 225 22.18 -19.15 -19.43
CA GLN A 225 20.90 -19.68 -18.96
C GLN A 225 20.47 -18.94 -17.69
N PHE A 226 19.17 -18.77 -17.52
CA PHE A 226 18.61 -18.24 -16.29
C PHE A 226 19.11 -19.03 -15.07
N PRO A 227 19.54 -18.35 -14.00
CA PRO A 227 19.81 -19.03 -12.75
C PRO A 227 18.55 -19.76 -12.25
N ALA A 228 18.72 -20.80 -11.42
CA ALA A 228 17.61 -21.67 -11.03
C ALA A 228 16.42 -20.92 -10.38
N ASP A 229 16.68 -19.82 -9.68
CA ASP A 229 15.70 -18.92 -9.05
C ASP A 229 14.99 -17.97 -10.05
N HIS A 230 15.26 -18.09 -11.35
CA HIS A 230 14.66 -17.31 -12.42
C HIS A 230 13.79 -18.16 -13.38
N THR A 231 13.80 -19.48 -13.25
CA THR A 231 13.19 -20.44 -14.20
C THR A 231 11.69 -20.20 -14.46
N ASP A 232 10.95 -19.68 -13.49
CA ASP A 232 9.51 -19.46 -13.59
C ASP A 232 9.09 -17.99 -13.70
N ARG A 233 10.04 -17.06 -13.91
CA ARG A 233 9.72 -15.63 -13.96
C ARG A 233 9.05 -15.27 -15.29
N ALA A 234 8.00 -14.48 -15.22
CA ALA A 234 7.38 -13.88 -16.41
C ALA A 234 8.36 -12.86 -17.03
N ASN A 235 8.35 -12.73 -18.35
CA ASN A 235 9.32 -11.93 -19.09
C ASN A 235 9.30 -10.43 -18.67
N GLU A 236 8.14 -9.95 -18.27
CA GLU A 236 7.90 -8.56 -17.86
C GLU A 236 8.69 -8.19 -16.59
N VAL A 237 9.03 -9.18 -15.76
CA VAL A 237 9.74 -8.98 -14.48
C VAL A 237 11.24 -8.78 -14.71
N CYS A 238 11.81 -9.20 -15.84
CA CYS A 238 13.26 -9.17 -16.06
C CYS A 238 13.84 -7.74 -15.98
N ARG A 239 13.14 -6.77 -16.60
CA ARG A 239 13.58 -5.36 -16.66
C ARG A 239 13.36 -4.58 -15.37
N VAL A 240 12.66 -5.17 -14.40
CA VAL A 240 12.48 -4.59 -13.07
C VAL A 240 13.80 -4.56 -12.30
N CYS A 241 14.66 -5.55 -12.54
CA CYS A 241 15.96 -5.67 -11.87
C CYS A 241 17.13 -5.43 -12.84
N HIS A 242 17.06 -5.92 -14.07
CA HIS A 242 18.13 -5.78 -15.04
C HIS A 242 17.98 -4.47 -15.83
N ALA A 243 18.83 -3.50 -15.52
CA ALA A 243 18.88 -2.25 -16.26
C ALA A 243 19.43 -2.48 -17.67
N VAL A 244 18.75 -1.90 -18.67
CA VAL A 244 19.24 -1.88 -20.05
C VAL A 244 20.21 -0.73 -20.19
N VAL A 245 21.48 -1.04 -20.39
CA VAL A 245 22.47 -0.01 -20.77
C VAL A 245 22.24 0.28 -22.24
N VAL A 246 21.72 1.46 -22.55
CA VAL A 246 21.77 1.99 -23.92
C VAL A 246 23.22 2.43 -24.13
N PRO A 247 24.03 1.72 -24.93
CA PRO A 247 25.41 2.12 -25.09
C PRO A 247 25.44 3.50 -25.74
N GLU A 248 26.01 4.48 -25.04
CA GLU A 248 26.36 5.76 -25.64
C GLU A 248 27.36 5.46 -26.76
N GLU A 249 27.04 5.92 -27.97
CA GLU A 249 27.63 5.59 -29.27
C GLU A 249 29.17 5.67 -29.30
N THR A 250 29.89 4.69 -28.75
CA THR A 250 31.35 4.57 -28.87
C THR A 250 31.83 3.11 -28.84
N ALA A 251 32.38 2.70 -29.99
CA ALA A 251 33.19 1.50 -30.28
C ALA A 251 32.46 0.13 -30.41
N PRO A 252 32.95 -0.76 -31.31
CA PRO A 252 32.19 -1.90 -31.81
C PRO A 252 32.18 -3.03 -30.78
N ALA A 253 30.98 -3.43 -30.37
CA ALA A 253 30.74 -4.62 -29.58
C ALA A 253 31.13 -5.87 -30.39
N GLU A 254 32.19 -6.56 -29.96
CA GLU A 254 32.60 -7.86 -30.49
C GLU A 254 31.64 -8.97 -30.04
N ALA A 255 30.36 -8.91 -30.44
CA ALA A 255 29.39 -10.01 -30.32
C ALA A 255 28.11 -9.79 -31.15
N MET A 256 28.14 -8.99 -32.21
CA MET A 256 26.99 -8.92 -33.14
C MET A 256 27.03 -10.11 -34.09
N ALA A 257 25.92 -10.84 -34.18
CA ALA A 257 25.76 -11.89 -35.16
C ALA A 257 25.97 -11.31 -36.57
N PRO A 258 26.62 -12.06 -37.49
CA PRO A 258 26.98 -11.54 -38.80
C PRO A 258 25.74 -11.17 -39.62
N VAL A 259 25.82 -10.05 -40.35
CA VAL A 259 24.78 -9.60 -41.29
C VAL A 259 24.59 -10.65 -42.38
N VAL A 260 23.33 -10.88 -42.79
CA VAL A 260 23.01 -11.78 -43.91
C VAL A 260 23.53 -11.17 -45.22
N PRO A 261 24.47 -11.80 -45.94
CA PRO A 261 25.13 -11.17 -47.10
C PRO A 261 24.29 -11.22 -48.39
N HIS A 262 23.00 -11.52 -48.30
CA HIS A 262 22.14 -11.73 -49.47
C HIS A 262 20.68 -11.34 -49.21
N PRO A 263 19.92 -10.96 -50.24
CA PRO A 263 18.52 -10.54 -50.08
C PRO A 263 17.60 -11.68 -49.62
N LEU A 264 16.67 -11.39 -48.71
CA LEU A 264 15.69 -12.38 -48.22
C LEU A 264 14.42 -12.49 -49.07
N GLN A 265 14.29 -11.73 -50.16
CA GLN A 265 13.07 -11.77 -50.98
C GLN A 265 12.80 -13.20 -51.51
N ASN A 266 11.67 -13.77 -51.09
CA ASN A 266 11.26 -15.16 -51.36
C ASN A 266 12.21 -16.25 -50.80
N ARG A 267 13.05 -15.90 -49.82
CA ARG A 267 14.00 -16.79 -49.14
C ARG A 267 13.90 -16.63 -47.63
N THR A 268 12.69 -16.75 -47.10
CA THR A 268 12.42 -16.58 -45.66
C THR A 268 12.74 -17.83 -44.87
N ASP A 269 12.79 -19.01 -45.49
CA ASP A 269 13.19 -20.28 -44.85
C ASP A 269 14.72 -20.46 -44.95
N CYS A 270 15.43 -19.99 -43.92
CA CYS A 270 16.88 -20.07 -43.77
C CYS A 270 17.35 -21.53 -43.73
N ARG A 271 16.55 -22.42 -43.12
CA ARG A 271 16.91 -23.84 -42.93
C ARG A 271 16.96 -24.58 -44.24
N ALA A 272 16.12 -24.22 -45.20
CA ALA A 272 16.10 -24.81 -46.55
C ALA A 272 17.48 -24.81 -47.25
N CYS A 273 18.36 -23.85 -46.92
CA CYS A 273 19.72 -23.80 -47.47
C CYS A 273 20.80 -24.09 -46.43
N HIS A 274 20.68 -23.55 -45.22
CA HIS A 274 21.76 -23.58 -44.23
C HIS A 274 21.77 -24.84 -43.34
N GLU A 275 20.70 -25.65 -43.32
CA GLU A 275 20.68 -26.91 -42.54
C GLU A 275 21.63 -27.96 -43.14
N ALA A 276 21.58 -28.11 -44.46
CA ALA A 276 22.43 -29.06 -45.19
C ALA A 276 23.59 -28.39 -45.95
N GLY A 277 23.71 -27.06 -45.91
CA GLY A 277 24.72 -26.31 -46.67
C GLY A 277 24.49 -26.35 -48.19
N VAL A 278 23.23 -26.31 -48.62
CA VAL A 278 22.82 -26.40 -50.02
C VAL A 278 23.40 -25.22 -50.80
N GLY A 279 23.93 -25.49 -51.99
CA GLY A 279 24.47 -24.44 -52.87
C GLY A 279 25.71 -23.74 -52.34
N GLY A 280 26.42 -24.35 -51.38
CA GLY A 280 27.61 -23.75 -50.74
C GLY A 280 27.27 -22.79 -49.61
N ALA A 281 26.01 -22.76 -49.15
CA ALA A 281 25.64 -22.05 -47.93
C ALA A 281 26.42 -22.60 -46.73
N PRO A 282 26.92 -21.74 -45.83
CA PRO A 282 27.48 -22.19 -44.56
C PRO A 282 26.45 -23.02 -43.79
N GLN A 283 26.87 -24.18 -43.27
CA GLN A 283 26.02 -24.95 -42.38
C GLN A 283 25.82 -24.20 -41.05
N PHE A 284 24.66 -24.39 -40.43
CA PHE A 284 24.43 -23.90 -39.08
C PHE A 284 25.50 -24.43 -38.12
N PRO A 285 26.05 -23.57 -37.24
CA PRO A 285 26.87 -24.06 -36.15
C PRO A 285 26.04 -25.00 -35.25
N ALA A 286 26.70 -25.88 -34.49
CA ALA A 286 26.01 -26.92 -33.72
C ALA A 286 24.99 -26.38 -32.71
N ASP A 287 25.21 -25.18 -32.17
CA ASP A 287 24.31 -24.46 -31.26
C ASP A 287 23.13 -23.76 -31.97
N HIS A 288 22.99 -23.93 -33.29
CA HIS A 288 21.90 -23.40 -34.11
C HIS A 288 21.01 -24.50 -34.70
N ALA A 289 21.35 -25.78 -34.53
CA ALA A 289 20.69 -26.90 -35.21
C ALA A 289 19.18 -27.01 -34.91
N ASP A 290 18.75 -26.63 -33.70
CA ASP A 290 17.35 -26.74 -33.27
C ASP A 290 16.60 -25.40 -33.32
N ARG A 291 17.19 -24.33 -33.88
CA ARG A 291 16.53 -23.02 -33.92
C ARG A 291 15.36 -23.02 -34.92
N ALA A 292 14.26 -22.43 -34.49
CA ALA A 292 13.14 -22.13 -35.37
C ALA A 292 13.55 -21.03 -36.36
N ASN A 293 12.99 -21.10 -37.57
CA ASN A 293 13.41 -20.24 -38.67
C ASN A 293 13.14 -18.74 -38.40
N GLU A 294 12.13 -18.45 -37.59
CA GLU A 294 11.70 -17.10 -37.21
C GLU A 294 12.74 -16.40 -36.31
N VAL A 295 13.60 -17.17 -35.62
CA VAL A 295 14.62 -16.65 -34.71
C VAL A 295 15.83 -16.09 -35.47
N CYS A 296 16.06 -16.54 -36.71
CA CYS A 296 17.27 -16.21 -37.46
C CYS A 296 17.42 -14.69 -37.69
N VAL A 297 16.34 -14.02 -38.08
CA VAL A 297 16.32 -12.58 -38.39
C VAL A 297 16.29 -11.68 -37.14
N LEU A 298 16.15 -12.27 -35.94
CA LEU A 298 16.28 -11.53 -34.67
C LEU A 298 17.74 -11.23 -34.33
N CYS A 299 18.67 -12.04 -34.85
CA CYS A 299 20.11 -11.90 -34.62
C CYS A 299 20.85 -11.50 -35.90
N HIS A 300 20.49 -12.07 -37.05
CA HIS A 300 21.11 -11.79 -38.33
C HIS A 300 20.31 -10.74 -39.10
N GLU A 301 20.76 -9.50 -39.06
CA GLU A 301 20.12 -8.43 -39.84
C GLU A 301 20.25 -8.71 -41.35
N PRO A 302 19.17 -8.50 -42.13
CA PRO A 302 19.25 -8.59 -43.59
C PRO A 302 20.21 -7.53 -44.14
N GLY A 303 21.20 -7.93 -44.93
CA GLY A 303 21.99 -6.99 -45.72
C GLY A 303 21.18 -6.40 -46.86
N ASP A 304 21.53 -5.16 -47.24
CA ASP A 304 21.00 -4.46 -48.42
C ASP A 304 21.40 -5.12 -49.76
#